data_AF-A0A2H0BB19-F1
#
_entry.id   AF-A0A2H0BB19-F1
#
_cell.length_a   1.000
_cell.length_b   1.000
_cell.length_c   1.000
_cell.angle_alpha   90.00
_cell.angle_beta   90.00
_cell.angle_gamma   90.00
#
_symmetry.space_group_name_H-M   'P 1'
#
loop_
_entity.id
_entity.type
_entity.pdbx_description
1 polymer ?
#
loop_
_entity_poly.entity_id
_entity_poly.type
_entity_poly.pdbx_seq_one_letter_code
_entity_poly.pdbx_strand_id
1 'polypeptide(L)'
;MKFFKKLLLFSFIVLAFSNQLFSQKLTKPSIIMKTLKVQQPENSCISITNSSDTNATFSMKLNNKFYTTDTDIANEIRNLSSSNKDSLFFFAWQFMCKNFSETPPLIKDYSSTTLMLYFNSVGSYDCGRQANVLYKIWNMLGYKSRIWHFPTHNVPEVLYNNKWQMLDPTYRGYYLNENNEIAGVEELVKNPEIITNPKKYISEDWAYSMRYRKNNPYKTPEDNILMTDENIPKIEIIDSFLLQLPQHSIILFPGVFIKKVSSYEEKPLRYFANYKLIIPPSWKGIIKNYLIIADIRGSGFVNINNKDYDIGSSELKTLIANHEQFIPEMLVKNLTDTLEIIYFINPILSEIKEENTITFSGKNINNLQTSFITLPDSSSVIKNLRQQYFYYNNRRIDILTKELSDNDKCIENVEINDKEQLLKQLNGYLNCLYKGEKEKYVNEVMKKIESVLNELPENYNYKKIFFLIKHIPLVLVFFDLEYADKEFLYYVLTKPAKEF
;
A
#
# COMPACT_ATOMS: atom_id res chain seq x y z
N MET A 1 -65.64 0.47 30.72
CA MET A 1 -64.53 0.37 31.70
C MET A 1 -63.54 -0.76 31.44
N LYS A 2 -63.96 -2.02 31.16
CA LYS A 2 -63.03 -3.14 30.85
C LYS A 2 -62.18 -2.94 29.58
N PHE A 3 -62.74 -2.32 28.54
CA PHE A 3 -62.02 -2.03 27.29
C PHE A 3 -60.89 -1.01 27.48
N PHE A 4 -61.17 0.06 28.23
CA PHE A 4 -60.19 1.10 28.55
C PHE A 4 -58.98 0.56 29.35
N LYS A 5 -59.21 -0.35 30.30
CA LYS A 5 -58.11 -1.00 31.04
C LYS A 5 -57.21 -1.86 30.14
N LYS A 6 -57.77 -2.54 29.14
CA LYS A 6 -56.98 -3.34 28.18
C LYS A 6 -56.16 -2.45 27.24
N LEU A 7 -56.72 -1.33 26.79
CA LEU A 7 -56.01 -0.38 25.93
C LEU A 7 -54.83 0.27 26.66
N LEU A 8 -55.01 0.62 27.94
CA LEU A 8 -53.98 1.23 28.77
C LEU A 8 -52.85 0.26 29.13
N LEU A 9 -53.18 -1.03 29.32
CA LEU A 9 -52.19 -2.08 29.52
C LEU A 9 -51.40 -2.36 28.24
N PHE A 10 -52.07 -2.36 27.08
CA PHE A 10 -51.41 -2.54 25.78
C PHE A 10 -50.48 -1.36 25.45
N SER A 11 -50.89 -0.12 25.71
CA SER A 11 -50.02 1.05 25.54
C SER A 11 -48.80 1.01 26.47
N PHE A 12 -48.95 0.51 27.70
CA PHE A 12 -47.83 0.33 28.63
C PHE A 12 -46.86 -0.76 28.15
N ILE A 13 -47.36 -1.87 27.61
CA ILE A 13 -46.51 -2.94 27.05
C ILE A 13 -45.78 -2.42 25.81
N VAL A 14 -46.45 -1.71 24.91
CA VAL A 14 -45.82 -1.11 23.72
C VAL A 14 -44.78 -0.06 24.12
N LEU A 15 -45.05 0.79 25.12
CA LEU A 15 -44.08 1.76 25.64
C LEU A 15 -42.90 1.10 26.36
N ALA A 16 -43.13 0.01 27.10
CA ALA A 16 -42.08 -0.75 27.76
C ALA A 16 -41.18 -1.46 26.74
N PHE A 17 -41.77 -2.12 25.72
CA PHE A 17 -41.02 -2.75 24.63
C PHE A 17 -40.34 -1.73 23.71
N SER A 18 -40.96 -0.58 23.44
CA SER A 18 -40.32 0.50 22.67
C SER A 18 -39.16 1.10 23.44
N ASN A 19 -39.27 1.24 24.77
CA ASN A 19 -38.15 1.69 25.61
C ASN A 19 -37.06 0.63 25.78
N GLN A 20 -37.37 -0.67 25.73
CA GLN A 20 -36.35 -1.72 25.75
C GLN A 20 -35.62 -1.82 24.40
N LEU A 21 -36.33 -1.64 23.28
CA LEU A 21 -35.77 -1.54 21.94
C LEU A 21 -35.01 -0.21 21.73
N PHE A 22 -35.45 0.89 22.34
CA PHE A 22 -34.70 2.15 22.37
C PHE A 22 -33.59 2.17 23.42
N SER A 23 -33.61 1.33 24.45
CA SER A 23 -32.51 1.21 25.43
C SER A 23 -31.33 0.41 24.88
N GLN A 24 -31.49 -0.28 23.74
CA GLN A 24 -30.37 -0.72 22.93
C GLN A 24 -29.72 0.45 22.14
N LYS A 25 -30.18 1.69 22.33
CA LYS A 25 -29.49 2.89 21.85
C LYS A 25 -28.14 3.06 22.57
N LEU A 26 -27.11 3.07 21.73
CA LEU A 26 -25.91 3.91 21.88
C LEU A 26 -25.05 3.62 23.10
N THR A 27 -24.75 2.35 23.38
CA THR A 27 -23.46 2.08 24.01
C THR A 27 -22.39 2.53 23.01
N LYS A 28 -21.76 3.67 23.28
CA LYS A 28 -20.56 4.10 22.55
C LYS A 28 -19.62 2.89 22.49
N PRO A 29 -19.07 2.55 21.31
CA PRO A 29 -18.15 1.42 21.22
C PRO A 29 -17.04 1.63 22.25
N SER A 30 -16.71 0.57 22.98
CA SER A 30 -15.57 0.62 23.90
C SER A 30 -14.33 0.96 23.09
N ILE A 31 -13.46 1.82 23.62
CA ILE A 31 -12.18 2.17 23.01
C ILE A 31 -11.08 1.78 23.99
N ILE A 32 -10.09 1.02 23.51
CA ILE A 32 -8.89 0.67 24.27
C ILE A 32 -7.68 1.10 23.47
N MET A 33 -6.80 1.86 24.10
CA MET A 33 -5.50 2.23 23.54
C MET A 33 -4.40 1.53 24.34
N LYS A 34 -3.41 0.98 23.64
CA LYS A 34 -2.23 0.38 24.27
C LYS A 34 -0.97 0.89 23.58
N THR A 35 0.05 1.16 24.38
CA THR A 35 1.39 1.47 23.90
C THR A 35 2.27 0.24 24.10
N LEU A 36 2.98 -0.15 23.04
CA LEU A 36 3.85 -1.31 23.02
C LEU A 36 5.25 -0.88 22.58
N LYS A 37 6.29 -1.38 23.24
CA LYS A 37 7.68 -1.11 22.88
C LYS A 37 8.39 -2.37 22.43
N VAL A 38 9.28 -2.24 21.46
CA VAL A 38 10.09 -3.34 20.93
C VAL A 38 11.47 -2.84 20.53
N GLN A 39 12.49 -3.65 20.76
CA GLN A 39 13.88 -3.29 20.48
C GLN A 39 14.29 -3.54 19.02
N GLN A 40 13.70 -4.55 18.39
CA GLN A 40 14.01 -4.97 17.01
C GLN A 40 12.73 -4.95 16.17
N PRO A 41 12.21 -3.75 15.84
CA PRO A 41 10.96 -3.61 15.08
C PRO A 41 10.97 -4.36 13.75
N GLU A 42 12.13 -4.46 13.10
CA GLU A 42 12.31 -5.10 11.80
C GLU A 42 12.10 -6.62 11.82
N ASN A 43 12.24 -7.27 12.97
CA ASN A 43 12.03 -8.70 13.15
C ASN A 43 10.82 -8.99 14.06
N SER A 44 9.89 -8.05 14.19
CA SER A 44 8.79 -8.18 15.15
C SER A 44 7.42 -8.16 14.48
N CYS A 45 6.48 -8.89 15.06
CA CYS A 45 5.05 -8.75 14.79
C CYS A 45 4.26 -8.59 16.08
N ILE A 46 3.09 -7.97 15.97
CA ILE A 46 2.12 -7.87 17.05
C ILE A 46 1.27 -9.15 17.05
N SER A 47 1.18 -9.76 18.22
CA SER A 47 0.20 -10.79 18.54
C SER A 47 -1.00 -10.16 19.23
N ILE A 48 -2.22 -10.44 18.74
CA ILE A 48 -3.46 -10.10 19.43
C ILE A 48 -4.20 -11.39 19.76
N THR A 49 -4.37 -11.69 21.03
CA THR A 49 -5.03 -12.91 21.50
C THR A 49 -6.38 -12.57 22.13
N ASN A 50 -7.45 -13.25 21.71
CA ASN A 50 -8.72 -13.21 22.41
C ASN A 50 -8.79 -14.39 23.38
N SER A 51 -8.47 -14.17 24.64
CA SER A 51 -8.48 -15.25 25.64
C SER A 51 -9.87 -15.57 26.22
N SER A 52 -10.93 -14.91 25.73
CA SER A 52 -12.29 -15.07 26.25
C SER A 52 -13.13 -16.10 25.50
N ASP A 53 -14.23 -16.53 26.12
CA ASP A 53 -15.24 -17.45 25.55
C ASP A 53 -16.23 -16.74 24.61
N THR A 54 -15.92 -15.53 24.16
CA THR A 54 -16.78 -14.75 23.26
C THR A 54 -15.98 -14.17 22.10
N ASN A 55 -16.61 -14.06 20.94
CA ASN A 55 -15.99 -13.40 19.79
C ASN A 55 -15.83 -11.90 20.07
N ALA A 56 -14.67 -11.35 19.69
CA ALA A 56 -14.45 -9.91 19.64
C ALA A 56 -14.73 -9.37 18.23
N THR A 57 -15.32 -8.18 18.16
CA THR A 57 -15.55 -7.47 16.89
C THR A 57 -15.07 -6.04 17.05
N PHE A 58 -14.11 -5.63 16.23
CA PHE A 58 -13.43 -4.36 16.44
C PHE A 58 -12.86 -3.76 15.16
N SER A 59 -12.77 -2.45 15.13
CA SER A 59 -11.84 -1.72 14.28
C SER A 59 -10.51 -1.54 15.01
N MET A 60 -9.42 -1.46 14.27
CA MET A 60 -8.07 -1.33 14.82
C MET A 60 -7.31 -0.25 14.07
N LYS A 61 -6.57 0.58 14.81
CA LYS A 61 -5.53 1.47 14.27
C LYS A 61 -4.18 1.10 14.84
N LEU A 62 -3.15 1.12 14.01
CA LEU A 62 -1.75 0.99 14.42
C LEU A 62 -1.04 2.29 14.06
N ASN A 63 -0.48 3.00 15.05
CA ASN A 63 0.26 4.24 14.83
C ASN A 63 -0.56 5.29 14.05
N ASN A 64 -1.88 5.37 14.33
CA ASN A 64 -2.87 6.17 13.60
C ASN A 64 -3.09 5.79 12.13
N LYS A 65 -2.46 4.71 11.65
CA LYS A 65 -2.69 4.07 10.35
C LYS A 65 -3.65 2.89 10.49
N PHE A 66 -3.84 2.19 9.37
CA PHE A 66 -4.82 1.11 9.22
C PHE A 66 -6.24 1.68 9.42
N TYR A 67 -6.73 2.40 8.41
CA TYR A 67 -7.89 3.26 8.52
C TYR A 67 -9.15 2.47 8.87
N THR A 68 -10.03 3.08 9.66
CA THR A 68 -11.24 2.41 10.12
C THR A 68 -12.49 2.95 9.44
N THR A 69 -12.38 4.15 8.86
CA THR A 69 -13.44 4.84 8.13
C THR A 69 -12.84 5.68 7.01
N ASP A 70 -13.67 6.02 6.02
CA ASP A 70 -13.34 7.00 4.98
C ASP A 70 -12.98 8.38 5.56
N THR A 71 -13.57 8.73 6.71
CA THR A 71 -13.29 9.98 7.43
C THR A 71 -11.87 10.02 8.00
N ASP A 72 -11.30 8.87 8.39
CA ASP A 72 -9.92 8.81 8.85
C ASP A 72 -8.94 9.26 7.77
N ILE A 73 -9.17 8.83 6.53
CA ILE A 73 -8.36 9.22 5.36
C ILE A 73 -8.49 10.72 5.12
N ALA A 74 -9.72 11.23 5.08
CA ALA A 74 -9.95 12.66 4.87
C ALA A 74 -9.29 13.53 5.96
N ASN A 75 -9.33 13.07 7.22
CA ASN A 75 -8.69 13.76 8.33
C ASN A 75 -7.17 13.70 8.24
N GLU A 76 -6.59 12.58 7.82
CA GLU A 76 -5.14 12.52 7.59
C GLU A 76 -4.70 13.51 6.52
N ILE A 77 -5.41 13.58 5.39
CA ILE A 77 -5.10 14.53 4.31
C ILE A 77 -5.20 15.99 4.80
N ARG A 78 -6.24 16.31 5.58
CA ARG A 78 -6.38 17.65 6.19
C ARG A 78 -5.21 17.96 7.13
N ASN A 79 -4.78 16.99 7.94
CA ASN A 79 -3.65 17.16 8.83
C ASN A 79 -2.34 17.38 8.05
N LEU A 80 -2.11 16.69 6.93
CA LEU A 80 -0.97 16.94 6.05
C LEU A 80 -0.94 18.37 5.51
N SER A 81 -2.10 18.95 5.20
CA SER A 81 -2.20 20.34 4.71
C SER A 81 -2.01 21.41 5.78
N SER A 82 -2.15 21.08 7.06
CA SER A 82 -2.19 22.07 8.15
C SER A 82 -0.92 22.91 8.28
N SER A 83 0.19 22.47 7.68
CA SER A 83 1.50 23.13 7.69
C SER A 83 1.84 23.87 6.39
N ASN A 84 0.98 23.88 5.37
CA ASN A 84 1.28 24.43 4.04
C ASN A 84 0.05 25.12 3.40
N LYS A 85 0.29 26.09 2.50
CA LYS A 85 -0.72 26.86 1.77
C LYS A 85 -1.28 26.16 0.53
N ASP A 86 -0.75 24.99 0.16
CA ASP A 86 -1.23 24.23 -0.98
C ASP A 86 -2.67 23.71 -0.73
N SER A 87 -3.38 23.44 -1.82
CA SER A 87 -4.78 22.99 -1.75
C SER A 87 -4.91 21.52 -1.32
N LEU A 88 -5.99 21.19 -0.61
CA LEU A 88 -6.25 19.82 -0.13
C LEU A 88 -6.24 18.75 -1.23
N PHE A 89 -6.67 19.09 -2.45
CA PHE A 89 -6.65 18.14 -3.56
C PHE A 89 -5.22 17.69 -3.91
N PHE A 90 -4.23 18.57 -3.74
CA PHE A 90 -2.83 18.25 -4.00
C PHE A 90 -2.30 17.31 -2.92
N PHE A 91 -2.59 17.59 -1.64
CA PHE A 91 -2.25 16.68 -0.54
C PHE A 91 -2.93 15.32 -0.64
N ALA A 92 -4.15 15.26 -1.19
CA ALA A 92 -4.81 13.98 -1.47
C ALA A 92 -4.05 13.15 -2.51
N TRP A 93 -3.53 13.80 -3.56
CA TRP A 93 -2.68 13.13 -4.55
C TRP A 93 -1.34 12.68 -3.98
N GLN A 94 -0.67 13.52 -3.17
CA GLN A 94 0.57 13.13 -2.47
C GLN A 94 0.32 11.97 -1.50
N PHE A 95 -0.78 12.04 -0.76
CA PHE A 95 -1.22 10.97 0.13
C PHE A 95 -1.40 9.66 -0.63
N MET A 96 -2.05 9.68 -1.81
CA MET A 96 -2.12 8.51 -2.68
C MET A 96 -0.71 8.01 -3.02
N CYS A 97 0.14 8.84 -3.62
CA CYS A 97 1.49 8.48 -4.08
C CYS A 97 2.34 7.81 -2.98
N LYS A 98 2.20 8.24 -1.72
CA LYS A 98 2.94 7.71 -0.57
C LYS A 98 2.39 6.43 0.04
N ASN A 99 1.11 6.09 -0.19
CA ASN A 99 0.43 5.00 0.52
C ASN A 99 0.05 3.81 -0.37
N PHE A 100 0.52 3.77 -1.63
CA PHE A 100 0.32 2.63 -2.53
C PHE A 100 1.64 2.08 -3.10
N SER A 101 1.62 0.82 -3.51
CA SER A 101 2.70 0.14 -4.21
C SER A 101 2.33 -0.22 -5.64
N GLU A 102 3.30 -0.23 -6.55
CA GLU A 102 3.13 -0.61 -7.95
C GLU A 102 3.23 -2.14 -8.14
N THR A 103 2.20 -2.86 -7.71
CA THR A 103 2.02 -4.26 -8.01
C THR A 103 0.80 -4.46 -8.92
N PRO A 104 0.74 -5.56 -9.68
CA PRO A 104 -0.42 -5.86 -10.49
C PRO A 104 -1.68 -5.95 -9.61
N PRO A 105 -2.86 -5.55 -10.11
CA PRO A 105 -4.09 -5.62 -9.33
C PRO A 105 -4.34 -7.05 -8.87
N LEU A 106 -4.49 -7.26 -7.57
CA LEU A 106 -4.66 -8.61 -7.02
C LEU A 106 -6.03 -9.19 -7.42
N ILE A 107 -7.10 -8.41 -7.25
CA ILE A 107 -8.48 -8.83 -7.51
C ILE A 107 -8.95 -8.37 -8.89
N LYS A 108 -9.63 -9.28 -9.61
CA LYS A 108 -10.22 -8.98 -10.92
C LYS A 108 -11.47 -8.12 -10.80
N ASP A 109 -12.38 -8.45 -9.88
CA ASP A 109 -13.61 -7.70 -9.63
C ASP A 109 -13.32 -6.23 -9.26
N TYR A 110 -13.89 -5.33 -10.04
CA TYR A 110 -13.74 -3.88 -9.87
C TYR A 110 -14.73 -3.33 -8.84
N SER A 111 -15.90 -3.97 -8.73
CA SER A 111 -17.04 -3.49 -7.94
C SER A 111 -16.82 -3.61 -6.43
N SER A 112 -15.93 -4.50 -6.01
CA SER A 112 -15.55 -4.68 -4.60
C SER A 112 -14.54 -3.65 -4.08
N THR A 113 -14.09 -2.70 -4.91
CA THR A 113 -13.07 -1.73 -4.52
C THR A 113 -13.65 -0.73 -3.52
N THR A 114 -13.13 -0.72 -2.30
CA THR A 114 -13.42 0.29 -1.26
C THR A 114 -12.13 0.98 -0.83
N LEU A 115 -12.20 2.18 -0.24
CA LEU A 115 -10.98 2.85 0.25
C LEU A 115 -10.27 2.00 1.29
N MET A 116 -11.01 1.32 2.17
CA MET A 116 -10.41 0.47 3.20
C MET A 116 -9.74 -0.77 2.61
N LEU A 117 -10.38 -1.44 1.64
CA LEU A 117 -9.74 -2.55 0.92
C LEU A 117 -8.51 -2.08 0.16
N TYR A 118 -8.58 -0.88 -0.42
CA TYR A 118 -7.46 -0.29 -1.13
C TYR A 118 -6.26 -0.07 -0.19
N PHE A 119 -6.47 0.67 0.88
CA PHE A 119 -5.39 1.12 1.77
C PHE A 119 -4.94 0.05 2.77
N ASN A 120 -5.86 -0.67 3.41
CA ASN A 120 -5.49 -1.60 4.50
C ASN A 120 -5.06 -2.98 4.00
N SER A 121 -5.57 -3.43 2.84
CA SER A 121 -5.20 -4.72 2.25
C SER A 121 -3.99 -4.57 1.34
N VAL A 122 -4.01 -4.89 0.04
CA VAL A 122 -2.75 -4.95 -0.72
C VAL A 122 -2.09 -3.59 -0.94
N GLY A 123 -2.84 -2.47 -0.94
CA GLY A 123 -2.26 -1.17 -1.27
C GLY A 123 -1.85 -1.05 -2.74
N SER A 124 -2.42 -1.85 -3.64
CA SER A 124 -1.93 -1.92 -5.02
C SER A 124 -2.96 -2.37 -6.05
N TYR A 125 -3.11 -1.56 -7.10
CA TYR A 125 -4.09 -1.74 -8.17
C TYR A 125 -3.65 -1.07 -9.47
N ASP A 126 -4.36 -1.34 -10.57
CA ASP A 126 -4.15 -0.70 -11.88
C ASP A 126 -4.45 0.80 -11.89
N CYS A 127 -4.07 1.47 -12.97
CA CYS A 127 -4.24 2.90 -13.16
C CYS A 127 -5.70 3.37 -13.08
N GLY A 128 -6.65 2.58 -13.56
CA GLY A 128 -8.07 2.90 -13.45
C GLY A 128 -8.50 2.98 -11.98
N ARG A 129 -8.11 1.99 -11.17
CA ARG A 129 -8.51 1.92 -9.76
C ARG A 129 -7.83 3.02 -8.95
N GLN A 130 -6.57 3.31 -9.25
CA GLN A 130 -5.87 4.44 -8.65
C GLN A 130 -6.55 5.78 -8.98
N ALA A 131 -6.91 5.99 -10.25
CA ALA A 131 -7.67 7.17 -10.68
C ALA A 131 -9.02 7.26 -9.96
N ASN A 132 -9.75 6.16 -9.85
CA ASN A 132 -11.05 6.09 -9.18
C ASN A 132 -10.95 6.38 -7.67
N VAL A 133 -9.96 5.82 -6.99
CA VAL A 133 -9.71 6.09 -5.56
C VAL A 133 -9.39 7.57 -5.33
N LEU A 134 -8.51 8.17 -6.15
CA LEU A 134 -8.19 9.60 -6.01
C LEU A 134 -9.40 10.49 -6.35
N TYR A 135 -10.15 10.16 -7.41
CA TYR A 135 -11.43 10.79 -7.74
C TYR A 135 -12.40 10.79 -6.56
N LYS A 136 -12.54 9.65 -5.87
CA LYS A 136 -13.41 9.49 -4.69
C LYS A 136 -12.93 10.32 -3.52
N ILE A 137 -11.63 10.32 -3.23
CA ILE A 137 -11.03 11.13 -2.16
C ILE A 137 -11.29 12.62 -2.42
N TRP A 138 -11.12 13.10 -3.65
CA TRP A 138 -11.39 14.50 -4.00
C TRP A 138 -12.86 14.87 -3.80
N ASN A 139 -13.80 14.02 -4.22
CA ASN A 139 -15.23 14.23 -3.98
C ASN A 139 -15.56 14.28 -2.48
N MET A 140 -14.96 13.40 -1.67
CA MET A 140 -15.13 13.42 -0.21
C MET A 140 -14.56 14.69 0.45
N LEU A 141 -13.54 15.30 -0.16
CA LEU A 141 -12.95 16.56 0.26
C LEU A 141 -13.72 17.79 -0.28
N GLY A 142 -14.80 17.57 -1.05
CA GLY A 142 -15.66 18.62 -1.57
C GLY A 142 -15.23 19.20 -2.93
N TYR A 143 -14.28 18.56 -3.61
CA TYR A 143 -13.87 18.96 -4.95
C TYR A 143 -14.66 18.21 -6.01
N LYS A 144 -15.07 18.93 -7.07
CA LYS A 144 -15.59 18.29 -8.28
C LYS A 144 -14.42 17.62 -9.02
N SER A 145 -14.55 16.34 -9.33
CA SER A 145 -13.54 15.57 -10.05
C SER A 145 -14.14 14.83 -11.26
N ARG A 146 -13.29 14.31 -12.14
CA ARG A 146 -13.67 13.45 -13.28
C ARG A 146 -12.52 12.49 -13.62
N ILE A 147 -12.74 11.50 -14.48
CA ILE A 147 -11.70 10.57 -14.92
C ILE A 147 -11.64 10.54 -16.44
N TRP A 148 -10.44 10.53 -17.01
CA TRP A 148 -10.22 10.21 -18.42
C TRP A 148 -9.76 8.77 -18.55
N HIS A 149 -10.44 8.04 -19.43
CA HIS A 149 -10.05 6.73 -19.89
C HIS A 149 -9.32 6.83 -21.22
N PHE A 150 -8.13 6.23 -21.28
CA PHE A 150 -7.31 6.05 -22.47
C PHE A 150 -7.16 4.55 -22.73
N PRO A 151 -6.89 4.10 -23.98
CA PRO A 151 -6.73 2.67 -24.28
C PRO A 151 -5.71 1.92 -23.42
N THR A 152 -4.70 2.63 -22.91
CA THR A 152 -3.59 2.06 -22.14
C THR A 152 -3.43 2.66 -20.75
N HIS A 153 -4.26 3.65 -20.37
CA HIS A 153 -4.09 4.38 -19.13
C HIS A 153 -5.38 5.04 -18.63
N ASN A 154 -5.43 5.44 -17.37
CA ASN A 154 -6.54 6.24 -16.82
C ASN A 154 -5.96 7.30 -15.90
N VAL A 155 -6.49 8.53 -15.96
CA VAL A 155 -6.07 9.61 -15.06
C VAL A 155 -7.26 10.37 -14.49
N PRO A 156 -7.20 10.79 -13.23
CA PRO A 156 -8.22 11.64 -12.65
C PRO A 156 -7.88 13.12 -12.88
N GLU A 157 -8.91 13.95 -12.95
CA GLU A 157 -8.81 15.41 -12.91
C GLU A 157 -9.66 15.99 -11.80
N VAL A 158 -9.24 17.14 -11.28
CA VAL A 158 -9.97 17.92 -10.29
C VAL A 158 -10.23 19.33 -10.83
N LEU A 159 -11.42 19.86 -10.58
CA LEU A 159 -11.78 21.24 -10.92
C LEU A 159 -11.33 22.14 -9.77
N TYR A 160 -10.34 23.00 -10.04
CA TYR A 160 -9.83 23.98 -9.08
C TYR A 160 -9.65 25.33 -9.76
N ASN A 161 -10.15 26.41 -9.14
CA ASN A 161 -10.15 27.76 -9.71
C ASN A 161 -10.68 27.82 -11.15
N ASN A 162 -11.83 27.17 -11.40
CA ASN A 162 -12.47 27.06 -12.72
C ASN A 162 -11.61 26.39 -13.82
N LYS A 163 -10.57 25.65 -13.44
CA LYS A 163 -9.69 24.92 -14.36
C LYS A 163 -9.61 23.45 -13.97
N TRP A 164 -9.67 22.57 -14.97
CA TRP A 164 -9.38 21.15 -14.78
C TRP A 164 -7.88 20.92 -14.68
N GLN A 165 -7.46 20.19 -13.65
CA GLN A 165 -6.06 19.90 -13.35
C GLN A 165 -5.86 18.39 -13.28
N MET A 166 -4.91 17.86 -14.05
CA MET A 166 -4.57 16.45 -14.07
C MET A 166 -3.41 16.16 -13.12
N LEU A 167 -3.65 15.25 -12.17
CA LEU A 167 -2.65 14.74 -11.24
C LEU A 167 -2.65 13.23 -11.35
N ASP A 168 -1.59 12.65 -11.94
CA ASP A 168 -1.53 11.23 -12.21
C ASP A 168 -0.99 10.47 -10.98
N PRO A 169 -1.82 9.69 -10.27
CA PRO A 169 -1.35 8.92 -9.11
C PRO A 169 -0.47 7.74 -9.55
N THR A 170 -0.72 7.17 -10.73
CA THR A 170 0.07 6.04 -11.24
C THR A 170 1.46 6.50 -11.58
N TYR A 171 1.59 7.56 -12.38
CA TYR A 171 2.90 8.10 -12.75
C TYR A 171 3.52 9.02 -11.72
N ARG A 172 2.82 9.26 -10.60
CA ARG A 172 3.23 10.13 -9.51
C ARG A 172 3.71 11.49 -10.01
N GLY A 173 3.08 12.02 -11.07
CA GLY A 173 3.46 13.31 -11.63
C GLY A 173 2.35 14.10 -12.30
N TYR A 174 2.71 15.32 -12.68
CA TYR A 174 1.85 16.27 -13.38
C TYR A 174 2.65 17.25 -14.23
N TYR A 175 1.97 17.88 -15.17
CA TYR A 175 2.53 18.84 -16.11
C TYR A 175 2.12 20.26 -15.74
N LEU A 176 3.04 21.20 -15.90
CA LEU A 176 2.75 22.61 -15.77
C LEU A 176 2.67 23.28 -17.14
N ASN A 177 1.69 24.15 -17.31
CA ASN A 177 1.59 25.00 -18.49
C ASN A 177 2.55 26.20 -18.41
N GLU A 178 2.48 27.10 -19.38
CA GLU A 178 3.35 28.28 -19.45
C GLU A 178 3.20 29.25 -18.27
N ASN A 179 2.04 29.22 -17.60
CA ASN A 179 1.72 30.04 -16.44
C ASN A 179 2.10 29.37 -15.10
N ASN A 180 2.81 28.23 -15.13
CA ASN A 180 3.11 27.39 -13.96
C ASN A 180 1.88 26.83 -13.25
N GLU A 181 0.77 26.64 -13.97
CA GLU A 181 -0.44 26.00 -13.46
C GLU A 181 -0.47 24.54 -13.89
N ILE A 182 -1.09 23.68 -13.08
CA ILE A 182 -1.30 22.28 -13.45
C ILE A 182 -2.19 22.23 -14.70
N ALA A 183 -1.72 21.53 -15.73
CA ALA A 183 -2.44 21.33 -16.97
C ALA A 183 -3.50 20.22 -16.84
N GLY A 184 -4.64 20.41 -17.48
CA GLY A 184 -5.65 19.36 -17.66
C GLY A 184 -5.42 18.55 -18.94
N VAL A 185 -6.05 17.40 -19.07
CA VAL A 185 -5.97 16.50 -20.24
C VAL A 185 -6.33 17.23 -21.53
N GLU A 186 -7.39 18.04 -21.53
CA GLU A 186 -7.80 18.80 -22.72
C GLU A 186 -6.73 19.84 -23.15
N GLU A 187 -6.02 20.43 -22.19
CA GLU A 187 -4.91 21.35 -22.46
C GLU A 187 -3.70 20.59 -23.01
N LEU A 188 -3.39 19.42 -22.43
CA LEU A 188 -2.31 18.53 -22.87
C LEU A 188 -2.52 17.99 -24.30
N VAL A 189 -3.76 17.68 -24.67
CA VAL A 189 -4.14 17.26 -26.03
C VAL A 189 -3.97 18.40 -27.03
N LYS A 190 -4.38 19.62 -26.67
CA LYS A 190 -4.28 20.80 -27.55
C LYS A 190 -2.83 21.28 -27.74
N ASN A 191 -2.02 21.12 -26.69
CA ASN A 191 -0.65 21.63 -26.60
C ASN A 191 0.31 20.48 -26.27
N PRO A 192 0.52 19.53 -27.21
CA PRO A 192 1.32 18.33 -26.95
C PRO A 192 2.79 18.63 -26.58
N GLU A 193 3.29 19.83 -26.90
CA GLU A 193 4.61 20.33 -26.49
C GLU A 193 4.78 20.43 -24.97
N ILE A 194 3.69 20.61 -24.21
CA ILE A 194 3.72 20.57 -22.73
C ILE A 194 4.25 19.21 -22.25
N ILE A 195 4.10 18.17 -23.06
CA ILE A 195 4.51 16.81 -22.70
C ILE A 195 5.81 16.39 -23.37
N THR A 196 5.99 16.74 -24.66
CA THR A 196 7.20 16.36 -25.41
C THR A 196 8.41 17.22 -25.06
N ASN A 197 8.19 18.46 -24.64
CA ASN A 197 9.22 19.40 -24.23
C ASN A 197 8.74 20.24 -23.02
N PRO A 198 8.47 19.61 -21.86
CA PRO A 198 7.92 20.30 -20.71
C PRO A 198 8.90 21.36 -20.20
N LYS A 199 8.45 22.62 -20.11
CA LYS A 199 9.18 23.67 -19.36
C LYS A 199 9.39 23.24 -17.91
N LYS A 200 8.37 22.61 -17.32
CA LYS A 200 8.44 22.05 -15.97
C LYS A 200 7.50 20.84 -15.83
N TYR A 201 8.06 19.74 -15.36
CA TYR A 201 7.34 18.52 -15.03
C TYR A 201 7.74 18.12 -13.62
N ILE A 202 6.75 17.88 -12.77
CA ILE A 202 6.96 17.56 -11.37
C ILE A 202 6.52 16.12 -11.15
N SER A 203 7.41 15.32 -10.57
CA SER A 203 7.14 13.94 -10.21
C SER A 203 7.70 13.65 -8.83
N GLU A 204 6.95 12.89 -8.02
CA GLU A 204 7.49 12.29 -6.80
C GLU A 204 8.40 11.09 -7.12
N ASP A 205 8.36 10.55 -8.36
CA ASP A 205 9.28 9.52 -8.86
C ASP A 205 9.76 9.82 -10.30
N TRP A 206 11.01 10.26 -10.43
CA TRP A 206 11.60 10.66 -11.72
C TRP A 206 11.79 9.52 -12.74
N ALA A 207 12.24 8.32 -12.34
CA ALA A 207 12.49 7.20 -13.26
C ALA A 207 11.17 6.66 -13.79
N TYR A 208 10.16 6.65 -12.93
CA TYR A 208 8.85 6.23 -13.36
C TYR A 208 8.28 7.14 -14.43
N SER A 209 8.43 8.46 -14.27
CA SER A 209 8.01 9.43 -15.29
C SER A 209 8.73 9.31 -16.64
N MET A 210 10.01 8.93 -16.64
CA MET A 210 10.83 8.86 -17.85
C MET A 210 10.41 7.74 -18.79
N ARG A 211 10.01 6.58 -18.25
CA ARG A 211 9.54 5.42 -19.04
C ARG A 211 8.32 5.75 -19.90
N TYR A 212 7.42 6.59 -19.38
CA TYR A 212 6.13 6.85 -20.01
C TYR A 212 6.09 8.12 -20.87
N ARG A 213 7.06 9.03 -20.74
CA ARG A 213 7.24 10.14 -21.70
C ARG A 213 7.35 9.67 -23.16
N LYS A 214 7.90 8.46 -23.39
CA LYS A 214 8.10 7.89 -24.73
C LYS A 214 6.81 7.33 -25.36
N ASN A 215 5.93 6.73 -24.56
CA ASN A 215 4.68 6.09 -25.00
C ASN A 215 3.42 6.93 -24.71
N ASN A 216 3.62 8.19 -24.31
CA ASN A 216 2.64 9.07 -23.68
C ASN A 216 1.18 8.88 -24.17
N PRO A 217 0.28 8.34 -23.31
CA PRO A 217 -1.11 8.06 -23.67
C PRO A 217 -1.97 9.32 -23.85
N TYR A 218 -1.50 10.49 -23.41
CA TYR A 218 -2.31 11.72 -23.43
C TYR A 218 -2.34 12.44 -24.79
N LYS A 219 -1.55 12.01 -25.79
CA LYS A 219 -1.33 12.78 -27.04
C LYS A 219 -2.43 12.59 -28.08
N THR A 220 -3.10 11.45 -28.08
CA THR A 220 -4.03 11.07 -29.16
C THR A 220 -5.46 11.20 -28.64
N PRO A 221 -6.27 12.14 -29.17
CA PRO A 221 -7.63 12.35 -28.70
C PRO A 221 -8.62 11.30 -29.19
N GLU A 222 -8.29 10.52 -30.23
CA GLU A 222 -9.28 9.72 -30.96
C GLU A 222 -9.98 8.66 -30.10
N ASP A 223 -9.31 8.17 -29.04
CA ASP A 223 -9.83 7.12 -28.15
C ASP A 223 -10.05 7.60 -26.70
N ASN A 224 -10.03 8.91 -26.45
CA ASN A 224 -10.16 9.46 -25.09
C ASN A 224 -11.62 9.50 -24.68
N ILE A 225 -11.97 8.74 -23.65
CA ILE A 225 -13.33 8.69 -23.12
C ILE A 225 -13.37 9.42 -21.79
N LEU A 226 -14.16 10.49 -21.72
CA LEU A 226 -14.46 11.14 -20.46
C LEU A 226 -15.44 10.28 -19.66
N MET A 227 -15.02 9.84 -18.48
CA MET A 227 -15.86 9.16 -17.52
C MET A 227 -16.43 10.17 -16.52
N THR A 228 -17.75 10.17 -16.39
CA THR A 228 -18.52 10.96 -15.41
C THR A 228 -19.09 10.05 -14.33
N ASP A 229 -19.66 10.63 -13.27
CA ASP A 229 -20.26 9.91 -12.13
C ASP A 229 -21.20 8.75 -12.51
N GLU A 230 -21.83 8.82 -13.69
CA GLU A 230 -22.74 7.80 -14.21
C GLU A 230 -22.00 6.52 -14.66
N ASN A 231 -20.78 6.67 -15.18
CA ASN A 231 -20.00 5.59 -15.81
C ASN A 231 -18.73 5.23 -15.02
N ILE A 232 -18.38 6.00 -13.99
CA ILE A 232 -17.30 5.65 -13.07
C ILE A 232 -17.78 4.51 -12.14
N PRO A 233 -17.03 3.40 -12.03
CA PRO A 233 -17.36 2.32 -11.10
C PRO A 233 -17.54 2.86 -9.68
N LYS A 234 -18.68 2.58 -9.06
CA LYS A 234 -18.99 3.10 -7.73
C LYS A 234 -18.13 2.40 -6.68
N ILE A 235 -17.40 3.20 -5.91
CA ILE A 235 -16.72 2.78 -4.69
C ILE A 235 -17.68 3.01 -3.53
N GLU A 236 -18.06 1.93 -2.84
CA GLU A 236 -18.92 2.01 -1.65
C GLU A 236 -18.22 2.76 -0.51
N ILE A 237 -18.97 3.62 0.16
CA ILE A 237 -18.54 4.26 1.41
C ILE A 237 -18.72 3.23 2.52
N ILE A 238 -17.63 2.92 3.22
CA ILE A 238 -17.69 2.04 4.38
C ILE A 238 -17.72 2.88 5.66
N ASP A 239 -18.80 2.76 6.42
CA ASP A 239 -18.96 3.44 7.71
C ASP A 239 -18.05 2.86 8.81
N SER A 240 -17.65 1.59 8.68
CA SER A 240 -16.71 0.95 9.61
C SER A 240 -16.00 -0.27 9.02
N PHE A 241 -14.68 -0.28 9.05
CA PHE A 241 -13.84 -1.45 8.78
C PHE A 241 -13.74 -2.30 10.05
N LEU A 242 -14.51 -3.39 10.10
CA LEU A 242 -14.58 -4.27 11.27
C LEU A 242 -13.85 -5.60 11.02
N LEU A 243 -13.03 -5.97 11.98
CA LEU A 243 -12.40 -7.28 12.09
C LEU A 243 -13.13 -8.11 13.14
N GLN A 244 -13.15 -9.42 12.92
CA GLN A 244 -13.65 -10.38 13.89
C GLN A 244 -12.51 -11.28 14.38
N LEU A 245 -12.35 -11.36 15.69
CA LEU A 245 -11.43 -12.30 16.33
C LEU A 245 -12.24 -13.29 17.16
N PRO A 246 -12.38 -14.54 16.70
CA PRO A 246 -13.14 -15.53 17.44
C PRO A 246 -12.58 -15.82 18.82
N GLN A 247 -13.39 -16.46 19.67
CA GLN A 247 -12.93 -16.94 20.98
C GLN A 247 -11.66 -17.79 20.86
N HIS A 248 -10.74 -17.61 21.82
CA HIS A 248 -9.44 -18.29 21.91
C HIS A 248 -8.56 -18.22 20.65
N SER A 249 -8.84 -17.28 19.75
CA SER A 249 -8.12 -17.11 18.50
C SER A 249 -7.01 -16.06 18.62
N ILE A 250 -6.04 -16.13 17.71
CA ILE A 250 -4.85 -15.29 17.69
C ILE A 250 -4.73 -14.59 16.33
N ILE A 251 -4.31 -13.34 16.35
CA ILE A 251 -3.86 -12.59 15.17
C ILE A 251 -2.36 -12.38 15.28
N LEU A 252 -1.63 -12.62 14.20
CA LEU A 252 -0.24 -12.19 14.04
C LEU A 252 -0.15 -11.17 12.89
N PHE A 253 0.33 -9.95 13.16
CA PHE A 253 0.51 -8.92 12.13
C PHE A 253 1.53 -7.82 12.53
N PRO A 254 2.24 -7.22 11.57
CA PRO A 254 2.42 -7.71 10.21
C PRO A 254 3.47 -8.84 10.18
N GLY A 255 3.44 -9.67 9.14
CA GLY A 255 4.48 -10.67 8.86
C GLY A 255 4.42 -11.16 7.43
N VAL A 256 5.37 -11.95 6.97
CA VAL A 256 5.34 -12.62 5.66
C VAL A 256 5.15 -14.12 5.89
N PHE A 257 3.93 -14.61 5.64
CA PHE A 257 3.54 -16.01 5.94
C PHE A 257 3.31 -16.87 4.69
N ILE A 258 3.47 -16.26 3.52
CA ILE A 258 3.38 -16.86 2.20
C ILE A 258 4.58 -16.41 1.37
N LYS A 259 5.16 -17.30 0.56
CA LYS A 259 6.41 -17.03 -0.17
C LYS A 259 6.22 -16.60 -1.62
N LYS A 260 5.11 -17.00 -2.24
CA LYS A 260 4.81 -16.76 -3.66
C LYS A 260 3.34 -16.45 -3.80
N VAL A 261 3.05 -15.33 -4.43
CA VAL A 261 1.70 -14.90 -4.76
C VAL A 261 1.76 -14.29 -6.14
N SER A 262 0.77 -14.62 -6.96
CA SER A 262 0.53 -13.96 -8.23
C SER A 262 -0.80 -13.23 -8.19
N SER A 263 -0.92 -12.18 -8.98
CA SER A 263 -2.19 -11.51 -9.22
C SER A 263 -3.10 -12.39 -10.07
N TYR A 264 -4.35 -11.96 -10.26
CA TYR A 264 -5.24 -12.62 -11.22
C TYR A 264 -4.69 -12.63 -12.66
N GLU A 265 -3.73 -11.75 -12.98
CA GLU A 265 -3.00 -11.73 -14.26
C GLU A 265 -1.76 -12.62 -14.28
N GLU A 266 -1.63 -13.53 -13.29
CA GLU A 266 -0.49 -14.43 -13.09
C GLU A 266 0.86 -13.73 -12.90
N LYS A 267 0.85 -12.42 -12.64
CA LYS A 267 2.05 -11.63 -12.39
C LYS A 267 2.40 -11.71 -10.90
N PRO A 268 3.66 -11.96 -10.53
CA PRO A 268 4.03 -12.06 -9.13
C PRO A 268 3.74 -10.76 -8.37
N LEU A 269 3.09 -10.86 -7.21
CA LEU A 269 2.99 -9.76 -6.26
C LEU A 269 4.35 -9.57 -5.59
N ARG A 270 4.81 -8.33 -5.59
CA ARG A 270 6.18 -7.98 -5.23
C ARG A 270 6.27 -7.18 -3.94
N TYR A 271 5.14 -6.81 -3.35
CA TYR A 271 5.14 -5.93 -2.20
C TYR A 271 3.88 -6.20 -1.40
N PHE A 272 4.03 -6.96 -0.33
CA PHE A 272 2.92 -7.30 0.55
C PHE A 272 3.43 -7.65 1.94
N ALA A 273 2.56 -7.45 2.92
CA ALA A 273 2.65 -8.09 4.21
C ALA A 273 1.37 -8.87 4.46
N ASN A 274 1.36 -9.64 5.54
CA ASN A 274 0.26 -10.48 5.92
C ASN A 274 -0.21 -10.22 7.35
N TYR A 275 -1.51 -10.38 7.50
CA TYR A 275 -2.21 -10.61 8.75
C TYR A 275 -2.57 -12.09 8.79
N LYS A 276 -2.19 -12.82 9.83
CA LYS A 276 -2.55 -14.23 10.00
C LYS A 276 -3.54 -14.37 11.16
N LEU A 277 -4.72 -14.90 10.88
CA LEU A 277 -5.70 -15.32 11.87
C LEU A 277 -5.57 -16.82 12.13
N ILE A 278 -5.41 -17.20 13.39
CA ILE A 278 -5.28 -18.57 13.86
C ILE A 278 -6.48 -18.88 14.75
N ILE A 279 -7.27 -19.89 14.36
CA ILE A 279 -8.53 -20.27 15.01
C ILE A 279 -8.37 -21.69 15.54
N PRO A 280 -8.69 -21.93 16.83
CA PRO A 280 -8.53 -23.25 17.42
C PRO A 280 -9.49 -24.28 16.81
N PRO A 281 -9.19 -25.58 16.95
CA PRO A 281 -10.09 -26.65 16.55
C PRO A 281 -11.49 -26.49 17.18
N SER A 282 -12.49 -27.14 16.58
CA SER A 282 -13.90 -27.13 17.03
C SER A 282 -14.64 -25.79 16.95
N TRP A 283 -13.99 -24.67 16.65
CA TRP A 283 -14.71 -23.41 16.44
C TRP A 283 -15.61 -23.48 15.20
N LYS A 284 -16.78 -22.86 15.28
CA LYS A 284 -17.77 -22.76 14.20
C LYS A 284 -18.39 -21.38 14.19
N GLY A 285 -18.65 -20.85 13.01
CA GLY A 285 -19.30 -19.57 12.86
C GLY A 285 -18.86 -18.82 11.61
N ILE A 286 -19.41 -17.62 11.46
CA ILE A 286 -19.06 -16.73 10.36
C ILE A 286 -17.86 -15.89 10.77
N ILE A 287 -16.89 -15.79 9.87
CA ILE A 287 -15.78 -14.87 9.95
C ILE A 287 -16.05 -13.76 8.94
N LYS A 288 -16.13 -12.53 9.42
CA LYS A 288 -16.16 -11.33 8.58
C LYS A 288 -14.82 -10.64 8.64
N ASN A 289 -14.18 -10.48 7.48
CA ASN A 289 -12.91 -9.77 7.37
C ASN A 289 -12.84 -9.08 6.01
N TYR A 290 -12.58 -7.77 6.03
CA TYR A 290 -12.56 -6.94 4.84
C TYR A 290 -11.16 -6.87 4.19
N LEU A 291 -10.31 -7.85 4.45
CA LEU A 291 -8.99 -8.00 3.83
C LEU A 291 -9.04 -9.12 2.78
N ILE A 292 -8.19 -9.02 1.77
CA ILE A 292 -8.10 -10.04 0.73
C ILE A 292 -7.43 -11.30 1.30
N ILE A 293 -8.10 -12.45 1.16
CA ILE A 293 -7.54 -13.74 1.57
C ILE A 293 -6.39 -14.10 0.64
N ALA A 294 -5.26 -14.48 1.24
CA ALA A 294 -4.05 -14.92 0.57
C ALA A 294 -3.89 -16.44 0.60
N ASP A 295 -4.28 -17.08 1.70
CA ASP A 295 -4.18 -18.54 1.87
C ASP A 295 -5.08 -19.01 3.01
N ILE A 296 -5.49 -20.28 2.97
CA ILE A 296 -6.26 -20.96 4.03
C ILE A 296 -5.62 -22.32 4.29
N ARG A 297 -5.21 -22.57 5.55
CA ARG A 297 -4.51 -23.80 5.96
C ARG A 297 -5.20 -24.43 7.17
N GLY A 298 -5.02 -25.74 7.31
CA GLY A 298 -5.64 -26.53 8.38
C GLY A 298 -6.41 -27.71 7.80
N SER A 299 -7.41 -28.19 8.54
CA SER A 299 -8.31 -29.25 8.09
C SER A 299 -9.74 -29.02 8.58
N GLY A 300 -10.71 -29.38 7.73
CA GLY A 300 -12.12 -29.15 7.99
C GLY A 300 -12.87 -28.60 6.78
N PHE A 301 -14.01 -27.94 7.03
CA PHE A 301 -14.92 -27.43 6.00
C PHE A 301 -15.24 -25.95 6.19
N VAL A 302 -15.21 -25.22 5.09
CA VAL A 302 -15.67 -23.83 5.00
C VAL A 302 -16.72 -23.69 3.90
N ASN A 303 -17.67 -22.78 4.09
CA ASN A 303 -18.61 -22.36 3.07
C ASN A 303 -18.27 -20.94 2.63
N ILE A 304 -18.07 -20.77 1.33
CA ILE A 304 -17.79 -19.49 0.67
C ILE A 304 -18.76 -19.37 -0.49
N ASN A 305 -19.48 -18.25 -0.58
CA ASN A 305 -20.45 -17.99 -1.65
C ASN A 305 -21.46 -19.15 -1.86
N ASN A 306 -22.00 -19.68 -0.76
CA ASN A 306 -22.95 -20.81 -0.73
C ASN A 306 -22.40 -22.14 -1.26
N LYS A 307 -21.08 -22.28 -1.42
CA LYS A 307 -20.43 -23.54 -1.79
C LYS A 307 -19.52 -24.03 -0.67
N ASP A 308 -19.60 -25.32 -0.37
CA ASP A 308 -18.74 -25.98 0.60
C ASP A 308 -17.41 -26.38 -0.03
N TYR A 309 -16.34 -26.20 0.74
CA TYR A 309 -14.98 -26.53 0.37
C TYR A 309 -14.29 -27.25 1.52
N ASP A 310 -13.61 -28.36 1.19
CA ASP A 310 -12.62 -28.97 2.07
C ASP A 310 -11.39 -28.06 2.19
N ILE A 311 -10.96 -27.78 3.41
CA ILE A 311 -9.73 -27.03 3.66
C ILE A 311 -8.54 -27.87 3.16
N GLY A 312 -7.74 -27.30 2.27
CA GLY A 312 -6.59 -27.97 1.64
C GLY A 312 -6.89 -28.59 0.27
N SER A 313 -8.17 -28.66 -0.13
CA SER A 313 -8.58 -29.10 -1.47
C SER A 313 -7.98 -28.24 -2.58
N SER A 314 -7.83 -28.83 -3.77
CA SER A 314 -7.44 -28.10 -4.96
C SER A 314 -8.48 -27.04 -5.35
N GLU A 315 -9.78 -27.31 -5.20
CA GLU A 315 -10.81 -26.32 -5.56
C GLU A 315 -10.73 -25.07 -4.68
N LEU A 316 -10.52 -25.23 -3.37
CA LEU A 316 -10.35 -24.08 -2.47
C LEU A 316 -9.08 -23.30 -2.81
N LYS A 317 -7.96 -24.00 -3.05
CA LYS A 317 -6.69 -23.37 -3.44
C LYS A 317 -6.84 -22.57 -4.73
N THR A 318 -7.54 -23.11 -5.73
CA THR A 318 -7.82 -22.41 -7.00
C THR A 318 -8.73 -21.21 -6.77
N LEU A 319 -9.79 -21.33 -5.95
CA LEU A 319 -10.67 -20.21 -5.61
C LEU A 319 -9.87 -19.04 -5.02
N ILE A 320 -9.01 -19.32 -4.03
CA ILE A 320 -8.19 -18.30 -3.37
C ILE A 320 -7.13 -17.73 -4.33
N ALA A 321 -6.42 -18.58 -5.07
CA ALA A 321 -5.31 -18.15 -5.93
C ALA A 321 -5.75 -17.36 -7.17
N ASN A 322 -6.97 -17.57 -7.68
CA ASN A 322 -7.44 -16.87 -8.87
C ASN A 322 -7.84 -15.42 -8.59
N HIS A 323 -8.15 -15.08 -7.32
CA HIS A 323 -8.55 -13.74 -6.89
C HIS A 323 -9.63 -13.09 -7.78
N GLU A 324 -10.55 -13.89 -8.34
CA GLU A 324 -11.58 -13.37 -9.25
C GLU A 324 -12.59 -12.49 -8.54
N GLN A 325 -12.96 -12.87 -7.31
CA GLN A 325 -13.96 -12.20 -6.49
C GLN A 325 -13.41 -11.94 -5.09
N PHE A 326 -13.85 -10.83 -4.50
CA PHE A 326 -13.60 -10.55 -3.11
C PHE A 326 -14.44 -11.45 -2.20
N ILE A 327 -13.84 -11.97 -1.12
CA ILE A 327 -14.50 -12.85 -0.15
C ILE A 327 -14.60 -12.10 1.19
N PRO A 328 -15.70 -11.34 1.44
CA PRO A 328 -15.86 -10.55 2.66
C PRO A 328 -16.24 -11.41 3.87
N GLU A 329 -16.82 -12.58 3.63
CA GLU A 329 -17.28 -13.49 4.68
C GLU A 329 -17.06 -14.96 4.31
N MET A 330 -16.85 -15.76 5.34
CA MET A 330 -16.71 -17.21 5.25
C MET A 330 -17.35 -17.87 6.45
N LEU A 331 -18.15 -18.90 6.23
CA LEU A 331 -18.71 -19.73 7.30
C LEU A 331 -17.81 -20.94 7.56
N VAL A 332 -17.25 -21.03 8.76
CA VAL A 332 -16.53 -22.22 9.22
C VAL A 332 -17.53 -23.21 9.81
N LYS A 333 -17.62 -24.41 9.21
CA LYS A 333 -18.62 -25.42 9.57
C LYS A 333 -18.10 -26.48 10.52
N ASN A 334 -16.91 -27.00 10.26
CA ASN A 334 -16.32 -28.06 11.06
C ASN A 334 -14.79 -27.99 10.97
N LEU A 335 -14.11 -27.77 12.10
CA LEU A 335 -12.66 -27.76 12.18
C LEU A 335 -12.18 -28.99 12.93
N THR A 336 -11.36 -29.80 12.26
CA THR A 336 -10.70 -30.97 12.84
C THR A 336 -9.32 -30.65 13.40
N ASP A 337 -8.74 -29.54 12.96
CA ASP A 337 -7.46 -28.99 13.43
C ASP A 337 -7.55 -27.45 13.48
N THR A 338 -6.46 -26.81 13.87
CA THR A 338 -6.28 -25.36 13.81
C THR A 338 -6.46 -24.86 12.39
N LEU A 339 -7.25 -23.80 12.23
CA LEU A 339 -7.44 -23.10 10.96
C LEU A 339 -6.56 -21.85 10.96
N GLU A 340 -5.67 -21.74 9.98
CA GLU A 340 -4.98 -20.49 9.66
C GLU A 340 -5.64 -19.84 8.43
N ILE A 341 -6.01 -18.57 8.55
CA ILE A 341 -6.41 -17.74 7.41
C ILE A 341 -5.40 -16.61 7.30
N ILE A 342 -4.73 -16.53 6.16
CA ILE A 342 -3.72 -15.52 5.89
C ILE A 342 -4.35 -14.49 4.97
N TYR A 343 -4.24 -13.22 5.32
CA TYR A 343 -4.79 -12.09 4.56
C TYR A 343 -3.66 -11.17 4.12
N PHE A 344 -3.86 -10.47 3.01
CA PHE A 344 -2.99 -9.38 2.59
C PHE A 344 -3.26 -8.10 3.39
N ILE A 345 -2.18 -7.44 3.79
CA ILE A 345 -2.19 -6.10 4.38
C ILE A 345 -1.12 -5.22 3.74
N ASN A 346 -1.31 -3.91 3.85
CA ASN A 346 -0.46 -2.95 3.17
C ASN A 346 0.73 -2.72 4.09
N PRO A 347 1.94 -3.16 3.69
CA PRO A 347 3.09 -3.06 4.55
C PRO A 347 3.42 -1.60 4.94
N ILE A 348 3.08 -0.61 4.10
CA ILE A 348 3.27 0.83 4.40
C ILE A 348 2.41 1.25 5.61
N LEU A 349 1.19 0.74 5.72
CA LEU A 349 0.26 1.10 6.78
C LEU A 349 0.39 0.22 8.03
N SER A 350 1.22 -0.82 7.97
CA SER A 350 1.39 -1.78 9.06
C SER A 350 2.79 -1.76 9.68
N GLU A 351 3.60 -0.74 9.39
CA GLU A 351 4.97 -0.62 9.89
C GLU A 351 5.04 -0.67 11.43
N ILE A 352 5.93 -1.53 11.94
CA ILE A 352 6.28 -1.61 13.36
C ILE A 352 7.45 -0.65 13.63
N LYS A 353 7.30 0.16 14.68
CA LYS A 353 8.31 1.11 15.17
C LYS A 353 8.88 0.64 16.50
N GLU A 354 9.85 1.36 17.07
CA GLU A 354 10.33 1.06 18.43
C GLU A 354 9.25 1.25 19.48
N GLU A 355 8.41 2.28 19.31
CA GLU A 355 7.23 2.55 20.12
C GLU A 355 6.00 2.58 19.22
N ASN A 356 4.99 1.78 19.56
CA ASN A 356 3.77 1.62 18.78
C ASN A 356 2.55 1.90 19.64
N THR A 357 1.56 2.56 19.05
CA THR A 357 0.24 2.71 19.64
C THR A 357 -0.77 1.90 18.87
N ILE A 358 -1.46 0.98 19.54
CA ILE A 358 -2.58 0.22 18.99
C ILE A 358 -3.87 0.67 19.65
N THR A 359 -4.87 1.02 18.83
CA THR A 359 -6.19 1.42 19.30
C THR A 359 -7.24 0.46 18.78
N PHE A 360 -8.01 -0.12 19.68
CA PHE A 360 -9.18 -0.95 19.38
C PHE A 360 -10.46 -0.16 19.65
N SER A 361 -11.44 -0.27 18.76
CA SER A 361 -12.80 0.23 19.01
C SER A 361 -13.82 -0.84 18.63
N GLY A 362 -14.70 -1.23 19.56
CA GLY A 362 -15.70 -2.25 19.26
C GLY A 362 -16.31 -2.97 20.47
N LYS A 363 -16.71 -4.22 20.27
CA LYS A 363 -17.38 -5.08 21.25
C LYS A 363 -16.45 -6.20 21.72
N ASN A 364 -16.55 -6.54 23.01
CA ASN A 364 -15.76 -7.60 23.66
C ASN A 364 -14.23 -7.43 23.53
N ILE A 365 -13.75 -6.18 23.43
CA ILE A 365 -12.33 -5.88 23.24
C ILE A 365 -11.50 -5.86 24.53
N ASN A 366 -12.15 -5.83 25.70
CA ASN A 366 -11.48 -5.74 27.01
C ASN A 366 -10.57 -6.94 27.30
N ASN A 367 -10.88 -8.10 26.71
CA ASN A 367 -10.13 -9.34 26.92
C ASN A 367 -9.05 -9.57 25.85
N LEU A 368 -8.84 -8.60 24.94
CA LEU A 368 -7.78 -8.69 23.95
C LEU A 368 -6.44 -8.47 24.63
N GLN A 369 -5.56 -9.47 24.55
CA GLN A 369 -4.17 -9.38 24.98
C GLN A 369 -3.30 -9.03 23.78
N THR A 370 -2.28 -8.21 24.00
CA THR A 370 -1.39 -7.73 22.93
C THR A 370 0.05 -7.83 23.37
N SER A 371 0.90 -8.43 22.54
CA SER A 371 2.33 -8.56 22.78
C SER A 371 3.11 -8.51 21.47
N PHE A 372 4.43 -8.36 21.56
CA PHE A 372 5.32 -8.59 20.42
C PHE A 372 5.79 -10.04 20.38
N ILE A 373 5.96 -10.56 19.18
CA ILE A 373 6.61 -11.84 18.89
C ILE A 373 7.75 -11.58 17.90
N THR A 374 8.90 -12.19 18.15
CA THR A 374 10.02 -12.18 17.22
C THR A 374 9.74 -13.15 16.07
N LEU A 375 9.83 -12.64 14.85
CA LEU A 375 9.73 -13.38 13.62
C LEU A 375 11.12 -13.84 13.16
N PRO A 376 11.22 -15.02 12.53
CA PRO A 376 12.42 -15.36 11.77
C PRO A 376 12.58 -14.43 10.57
N ASP A 377 13.82 -14.27 10.08
CA ASP A 377 14.16 -13.42 8.93
C ASP A 377 13.29 -13.67 7.70
N SER A 378 12.94 -14.95 7.44
CA SER A 378 12.10 -15.34 6.32
C SER A 378 10.66 -14.82 6.41
N SER A 379 10.22 -14.44 7.61
CA SER A 379 8.88 -13.88 7.88
C SER A 379 8.92 -12.39 8.20
N SER A 380 10.10 -11.77 8.34
CA SER A 380 10.24 -10.32 8.56
C SER A 380 9.74 -9.55 7.34
N VAL A 381 8.87 -8.57 7.57
CA VAL A 381 8.37 -7.70 6.51
C VAL A 381 9.52 -6.90 5.92
N ILE A 382 10.27 -6.14 6.74
CA ILE A 382 11.34 -5.25 6.25
C ILE A 382 12.40 -6.04 5.45
N LYS A 383 12.83 -7.20 5.93
CA LYS A 383 13.84 -8.01 5.23
C LYS A 383 13.32 -8.56 3.90
N ASN A 384 12.07 -9.02 3.86
CA ASN A 384 11.44 -9.45 2.60
C ASN A 384 11.22 -8.27 1.65
N LEU A 385 10.80 -7.10 2.16
CA LEU A 385 10.60 -5.89 1.35
C LEU A 385 11.90 -5.43 0.70
N ARG A 386 13.03 -5.41 1.44
CA ARG A 386 14.35 -5.06 0.89
C ARG A 386 14.75 -6.01 -0.26
N GLN A 387 14.51 -7.32 -0.10
CA GLN A 387 14.77 -8.31 -1.16
C GLN A 387 13.84 -8.13 -2.37
N GLN A 388 12.57 -7.86 -2.13
CA GLN A 388 11.58 -7.67 -3.18
C GLN A 388 11.79 -6.35 -3.97
N TYR A 389 12.15 -5.28 -3.28
CA TYR A 389 12.50 -3.99 -3.88
C TYR A 389 13.75 -4.10 -4.77
N PHE A 390 14.74 -4.88 -4.34
CA PHE A 390 15.92 -5.19 -5.15
C PHE A 390 15.57 -5.91 -6.45
N TYR A 391 14.78 -7.00 -6.37
CA TYR A 391 14.32 -7.76 -7.54
C TYR A 391 13.49 -6.92 -8.52
N TYR A 392 12.70 -5.97 -8.01
CA TYR A 392 11.90 -5.07 -8.85
C TYR A 392 12.77 -4.13 -9.68
N ASN A 393 13.79 -3.59 -9.03
CA ASN A 393 14.73 -2.71 -9.71
C ASN A 393 15.53 -3.49 -10.75
N ASN A 394 15.84 -4.79 -10.57
CA ASN A 394 16.55 -5.65 -11.55
C ASN A 394 16.07 -5.56 -13.03
N ARG A 395 14.75 -5.55 -13.28
CA ARG A 395 14.25 -5.38 -14.66
C ARG A 395 14.31 -3.93 -15.15
N ARG A 396 14.25 -2.95 -14.24
CA ARG A 396 14.44 -1.52 -14.52
C ARG A 396 15.90 -1.21 -14.81
N ILE A 397 16.84 -1.93 -14.17
CA ILE A 397 18.28 -1.92 -14.46
C ILE A 397 18.50 -2.33 -15.88
N ASP A 398 17.88 -3.41 -16.35
CA ASP A 398 18.13 -3.91 -17.69
C ASP A 398 17.71 -2.89 -18.76
N ILE A 399 16.64 -2.13 -18.51
CA ILE A 399 16.18 -1.07 -19.43
C ILE A 399 17.11 0.14 -19.35
N LEU A 400 17.40 0.65 -18.15
CA LEU A 400 18.28 1.80 -17.98
C LEU A 400 19.72 1.50 -18.38
N THR A 401 20.23 0.30 -18.12
CA THR A 401 21.55 -0.16 -18.54
C THR A 401 21.62 -0.32 -20.06
N LYS A 402 20.53 -0.70 -20.73
CA LYS A 402 20.46 -0.69 -22.20
C LYS A 402 20.41 0.74 -22.77
N GLU A 403 19.77 1.67 -22.08
CA GLU A 403 19.75 3.10 -22.47
C GLU A 403 21.07 3.80 -22.12
N LEU A 404 21.79 3.33 -21.09
CA LEU A 404 23.06 3.87 -20.62
C LEU A 404 24.28 3.14 -21.21
N SER A 405 24.14 1.96 -21.79
CA SER A 405 25.23 1.27 -22.51
C SER A 405 25.66 2.05 -23.76
N ASP A 406 24.78 2.91 -24.29
CA ASP A 406 25.16 3.89 -25.32
C ASP A 406 26.04 5.04 -24.75
N ASN A 407 26.19 5.13 -23.42
CA ASN A 407 26.96 6.13 -22.67
C ASN A 407 28.21 5.56 -21.96
N ASP A 408 28.76 4.42 -22.40
CA ASP A 408 30.07 3.89 -21.92
C ASP A 408 31.25 4.88 -22.05
N LYS A 409 31.03 6.02 -22.72
CA LYS A 409 31.96 7.17 -22.84
C LYS A 409 32.23 7.91 -21.52
N CYS A 410 31.44 7.66 -20.48
CA CYS A 410 31.55 8.37 -19.19
C CYS A 410 32.51 7.73 -18.17
N ILE A 411 33.17 6.64 -18.53
CA ILE A 411 34.07 5.91 -17.64
C ILE A 411 35.50 6.08 -18.12
N GLU A 412 36.33 6.70 -17.29
CA GLU A 412 37.79 6.63 -17.46
C GLU A 412 38.26 5.28 -16.90
N ASN A 413 39.04 4.53 -17.68
CA ASN A 413 39.71 3.32 -17.20
C ASN A 413 40.76 3.69 -16.15
N VAL A 414 40.33 3.85 -14.89
CA VAL A 414 41.21 4.11 -13.75
C VAL A 414 41.15 2.93 -12.80
N GLU A 415 42.29 2.55 -12.28
CA GLU A 415 42.40 1.52 -11.25
C GLU A 415 41.84 2.06 -9.92
N ILE A 416 40.97 1.30 -9.28
CA ILE A 416 40.30 1.70 -8.03
C ILE A 416 40.84 0.84 -6.91
N ASN A 417 41.84 1.39 -6.21
CA ASN A 417 42.60 0.69 -5.17
C ASN A 417 42.23 1.17 -3.76
N ASP A 418 41.64 2.36 -3.64
CA ASP A 418 41.24 2.96 -2.37
C ASP A 418 39.89 3.68 -2.44
N LYS A 419 39.41 4.11 -1.26
CA LYS A 419 38.14 4.82 -1.08
C LYS A 419 38.11 6.15 -1.83
N GLU A 420 39.22 6.90 -1.84
CA GLU A 420 39.29 8.23 -2.46
C GLU A 420 39.16 8.12 -3.98
N GLN A 421 39.86 7.15 -4.57
CA GLN A 421 39.78 6.81 -5.99
C GLN A 421 38.38 6.35 -6.37
N LEU A 422 37.74 5.53 -5.53
CA LEU A 422 36.35 5.11 -5.74
C LEU A 422 35.40 6.32 -5.75
N LEU A 423 35.46 7.18 -4.74
CA LEU A 423 34.60 8.35 -4.64
C LEU A 423 34.82 9.31 -5.82
N LYS A 424 36.07 9.54 -6.22
CA LYS A 424 36.41 10.36 -7.38
C LYS A 424 35.84 9.79 -8.68
N GLN A 425 36.00 8.49 -8.90
CA GLN A 425 35.46 7.78 -10.06
C GLN A 425 33.92 7.81 -10.09
N LEU A 426 33.27 7.57 -8.95
CA LEU A 426 31.81 7.65 -8.83
C LEU A 426 31.29 9.07 -9.08
N ASN A 427 31.94 10.08 -8.51
CA ASN A 427 31.57 11.47 -8.74
C ASN A 427 31.75 11.85 -10.22
N GLY A 428 32.84 11.43 -10.87
CA GLY A 428 33.07 11.65 -12.30
C GLY A 428 32.02 10.97 -13.16
N TYR A 429 31.72 9.70 -12.87
CA TYR A 429 30.68 8.92 -13.55
C TYR A 429 29.30 9.57 -13.40
N LEU A 430 28.89 9.92 -12.18
CA LEU A 430 27.62 10.59 -11.90
C LEU A 430 27.52 11.96 -12.57
N ASN A 431 28.55 12.80 -12.48
CA ASN A 431 28.54 14.10 -13.14
C ASN A 431 28.50 13.99 -14.68
N CYS A 432 29.16 12.97 -15.25
CA CYS A 432 29.09 12.71 -16.68
C CYS A 432 27.68 12.26 -17.11
N LEU A 433 27.02 11.42 -16.31
CA LEU A 433 25.65 10.99 -16.53
C LEU A 433 24.62 12.14 -16.38
N TYR A 434 24.88 13.12 -15.51
CA TYR A 434 23.89 14.10 -15.05
C TYR A 434 24.23 15.57 -15.36
N LYS A 435 25.00 15.84 -16.43
CA LYS A 435 25.37 17.21 -16.86
C LYS A 435 24.22 18.23 -16.71
N GLY A 436 24.46 19.35 -16.02
CA GLY A 436 23.51 20.47 -15.90
C GLY A 436 22.85 20.61 -14.52
N GLU A 437 21.56 20.96 -14.48
CA GLU A 437 20.75 21.35 -13.30
C GLU A 437 20.64 20.30 -12.16
N LYS A 438 21.36 19.18 -12.25
CA LYS A 438 21.26 18.04 -11.34
C LYS A 438 22.47 17.85 -10.42
N GLU A 439 23.40 18.80 -10.39
CA GLU A 439 24.59 18.80 -9.52
C GLU A 439 24.25 18.65 -8.04
N LYS A 440 23.16 19.27 -7.58
CA LYS A 440 22.65 19.11 -6.20
C LYS A 440 22.38 17.63 -5.85
N TYR A 441 21.82 16.86 -6.78
CA TYR A 441 21.50 15.46 -6.55
C TYR A 441 22.74 14.58 -6.54
N VAL A 442 23.72 14.84 -7.41
CA VAL A 442 25.01 14.14 -7.40
C VAL A 442 25.68 14.32 -6.03
N ASN A 443 25.67 15.54 -5.48
CA ASN A 443 26.24 15.82 -4.17
C ASN A 443 25.54 15.09 -3.02
N GLU A 444 24.20 15.01 -3.02
CA GLU A 444 23.45 14.29 -1.99
C GLU A 444 23.70 12.77 -2.03
N VAL A 445 23.78 12.22 -3.24
CA VAL A 445 24.13 10.81 -3.47
C VAL A 445 25.54 10.51 -2.99
N MET A 446 26.52 11.32 -3.39
CA MET A 446 27.92 11.13 -3.02
C MET A 446 28.11 11.15 -1.50
N LYS A 447 27.41 12.04 -0.78
CA LYS A 447 27.44 12.07 0.70
C LYS A 447 26.96 10.75 1.32
N LYS A 448 25.90 10.15 0.78
CA LYS A 448 25.34 8.90 1.31
C LYS A 448 26.22 7.69 0.98
N ILE A 449 26.76 7.63 -0.24
CA ILE A 449 27.77 6.63 -0.61
C ILE A 449 28.98 6.73 0.32
N GLU A 450 29.50 7.94 0.51
CA GLU A 450 30.64 8.18 1.41
C GLU A 450 30.35 7.74 2.84
N SER A 451 29.16 8.06 3.38
CA SER A 451 28.75 7.62 4.71
C SER A 451 28.76 6.11 4.85
N VAL A 452 28.31 5.37 3.84
CA VAL A 452 28.31 3.90 3.88
C VAL A 452 29.73 3.34 3.76
N LEU A 453 30.55 3.92 2.87
CA LEU A 453 31.94 3.50 2.71
C LEU A 453 32.76 3.68 3.99
N ASN A 454 32.44 4.69 4.80
CA ASN A 454 33.08 4.92 6.10
C ASN A 454 32.83 3.81 7.14
N GLU A 455 31.84 2.95 6.89
CA GLU A 455 31.41 1.91 7.82
C GLU A 455 31.69 0.51 7.33
N LEU A 456 32.20 0.40 6.11
CA LEU A 456 32.72 -0.86 5.62
C LEU A 456 34.00 -1.20 6.41
N PRO A 457 34.16 -2.48 6.80
CA PRO A 457 35.42 -2.97 7.36
C PRO A 457 36.63 -2.61 6.51
N GLU A 458 37.78 -2.37 7.14
CA GLU A 458 39.05 -2.23 6.43
C GLU A 458 39.30 -3.47 5.56
N ASN A 459 39.70 -3.26 4.29
CA ASN A 459 40.00 -4.28 3.26
C ASN A 459 38.85 -4.68 2.30
N TYR A 460 37.86 -3.81 2.06
CA TYR A 460 36.90 -4.04 0.97
C TYR A 460 37.52 -3.85 -0.42
N ASN A 461 37.06 -4.65 -1.39
CA ASN A 461 37.45 -4.51 -2.80
C ASN A 461 36.70 -3.34 -3.44
N TYR A 462 37.33 -2.17 -3.47
CA TYR A 462 36.73 -0.94 -4.01
C TYR A 462 36.39 -1.02 -5.49
N LYS A 463 37.14 -1.79 -6.29
CA LYS A 463 36.80 -2.08 -7.68
C LYS A 463 35.49 -2.86 -7.82
N LYS A 464 35.26 -3.83 -6.91
CA LYS A 464 33.98 -4.56 -6.81
C LYS A 464 32.86 -3.62 -6.38
N ILE A 465 33.09 -2.73 -5.42
CA ILE A 465 32.10 -1.73 -5.00
C ILE A 465 31.77 -0.77 -6.15
N PHE A 466 32.77 -0.30 -6.90
CA PHE A 466 32.53 0.52 -8.09
C PHE A 466 31.68 -0.22 -9.11
N PHE A 467 32.01 -1.48 -9.41
CA PHE A 467 31.24 -2.31 -10.32
C PHE A 467 29.81 -2.54 -9.82
N LEU A 468 29.66 -2.82 -8.52
CA LEU A 468 28.35 -2.89 -7.88
C LEU A 468 27.63 -1.56 -8.01
N ILE A 469 28.18 -0.40 -7.67
CA ILE A 469 27.48 0.89 -7.78
C ILE A 469 27.20 1.29 -9.24
N LYS A 470 28.04 0.86 -10.19
CA LYS A 470 27.85 1.02 -11.64
C LYS A 470 26.67 0.18 -12.17
N HIS A 471 26.49 -1.04 -11.65
CA HIS A 471 25.51 -2.02 -12.15
C HIS A 471 24.29 -2.22 -11.23
N ILE A 472 24.40 -1.83 -9.97
CA ILE A 472 23.29 -1.37 -9.14
C ILE A 472 22.76 -0.19 -9.93
N PRO A 473 21.48 -0.18 -10.27
CA PRO A 473 20.96 0.90 -11.06
C PRO A 473 21.15 2.12 -10.19
N LEU A 474 21.49 3.22 -10.83
CA LEU A 474 21.27 4.52 -10.25
C LEU A 474 19.82 4.66 -9.73
N VAL A 475 18.88 3.78 -10.10
CA VAL A 475 17.60 3.62 -9.42
C VAL A 475 17.70 3.33 -7.91
N LEU A 476 18.55 2.42 -7.45
CA LEU A 476 18.71 2.16 -6.00
C LEU A 476 19.48 3.27 -5.27
N VAL A 477 20.25 4.06 -6.01
CA VAL A 477 21.00 5.21 -5.50
C VAL A 477 20.15 6.49 -5.48
N PHE A 478 19.08 6.59 -6.28
CA PHE A 478 18.29 7.82 -6.39
C PHE A 478 16.81 7.69 -5.96
N PHE A 479 16.22 6.48 -5.94
CA PHE A 479 14.75 6.36 -5.88
C PHE A 479 14.17 6.14 -4.50
N ASP A 480 15.03 6.11 -3.49
CA ASP A 480 14.59 6.21 -2.11
C ASP A 480 15.76 6.48 -1.17
N LEU A 481 16.73 7.34 -1.46
CA LEU A 481 17.76 7.61 -0.43
C LEU A 481 17.18 8.26 0.86
N GLU A 482 15.90 8.68 0.87
CA GLU A 482 15.15 8.99 2.10
C GLU A 482 14.77 7.74 2.93
N TYR A 483 14.64 6.56 2.32
CA TYR A 483 14.19 5.30 2.95
C TYR A 483 15.13 4.10 2.78
N ALA A 484 16.07 4.15 1.84
CA ALA A 484 17.23 3.29 1.72
C ALA A 484 18.16 3.71 2.84
N ASP A 485 17.88 3.18 4.02
CA ASP A 485 18.77 3.35 5.13
C ASP A 485 20.16 2.82 4.77
N LYS A 486 21.11 3.33 5.53
CA LYS A 486 22.49 2.88 5.58
C LYS A 486 22.65 1.34 5.54
N GLU A 487 21.75 0.59 6.18
CA GLU A 487 21.82 -0.87 6.25
C GLU A 487 21.51 -1.54 4.90
N PHE A 488 20.60 -0.98 4.10
CA PHE A 488 20.33 -1.48 2.76
C PHE A 488 21.56 -1.34 1.85
N LEU A 489 22.19 -0.18 1.87
CA LEU A 489 23.43 0.05 1.12
C LEU A 489 24.55 -0.87 1.62
N TYR A 490 24.70 -1.01 2.94
CA TYR A 490 25.64 -1.97 3.53
C TYR A 490 25.36 -3.41 3.07
N TYR A 491 24.10 -3.85 3.09
CA TYR A 491 23.69 -5.19 2.65
C TYR A 491 24.06 -5.46 1.19
N VAL A 492 23.79 -4.51 0.29
CA VAL A 492 24.09 -4.67 -1.14
C VAL A 492 25.61 -4.69 -1.36
N LEU A 493 26.36 -3.82 -0.70
CA LEU A 493 27.82 -3.72 -0.88
C LEU A 493 28.60 -4.91 -0.27
N THR A 494 28.01 -5.58 0.72
CA THR A 494 28.63 -6.71 1.43
C THR A 494 28.28 -8.09 0.84
N LYS A 495 27.32 -8.18 -0.08
CA LYS A 495 26.86 -9.46 -0.65
C LYS A 495 27.87 -10.14 -1.62
N PRO A 496 27.93 -11.49 -1.66
CA PRO A 496 28.77 -12.22 -2.62
C PRO A 496 28.28 -12.03 -4.06
N ALA A 497 29.22 -11.91 -5.02
CA ALA A 497 28.92 -11.65 -6.44
C ALA A 497 28.11 -12.76 -7.14
N LYS A 498 28.10 -13.98 -6.59
CA LYS A 498 27.35 -15.14 -7.14
C LYS A 498 25.87 -15.15 -6.76
N GLU A 499 25.44 -14.24 -5.90
CA GLU A 499 24.05 -14.09 -5.46
C GLU A 499 23.34 -12.92 -6.15
N PHE A 500 24.05 -12.24 -7.05
CA PHE A 500 23.54 -11.28 -8.03
C PHE A 500 23.53 -11.95 -9.40
#